data_AF-A0A1G1ZLP9-F1
#
_entry.id   AF-A0A1G1ZLP9-F1
#
_cell.length_a   1.000
_cell.length_b   1.000
_cell.length_c   1.000
_cell.angle_alpha   90.00
_cell.angle_beta   90.00
_cell.angle_gamma   90.00
#
_symmetry.space_group_name_H-M   'P 1'
#
loop_
_entity.id
_entity.type
_entity.pdbx_description
1 polymer ?
#
loop_
_entity_poly.entity_id
_entity_poly.type
_entity_poly.pdbx_seq_one_letter_code
_entity_poly.pdbx_strand_id
1 'polypeptide(L)' 'MATVTIPKKEYEELIEKKLRYEYLRDIMEGDIFASPPTRGVDDILTAFKATRRYNQKFLKSLKEGLRRSSYFRI' A
#
# COMPACT_ATOMS: atom_id res chain seq x y z
N MET A 1 16.84 23.97 32.47
CA MET A 1 16.08 24.25 31.23
C MET A 1 16.52 25.61 30.73
N ALA A 2 17.16 25.68 29.57
CA ALA A 2 17.55 26.96 28.99
C ALA A 2 16.35 27.52 28.23
N THR A 3 15.96 28.76 28.53
CA THR A 3 14.92 29.46 27.77
C THR A 3 15.54 29.95 26.48
N VAL A 4 15.14 29.36 25.35
CA VAL A 4 15.60 29.76 24.03
C VAL A 4 14.55 30.70 23.43
N THR A 5 14.95 31.94 23.17
CA THR A 5 14.09 32.95 22.54
C THR A 5 14.37 32.99 21.04
N ILE A 6 13.34 32.81 20.23
CA ILE A 6 13.44 32.87 18.77
C ILE A 6 12.44 33.87 18.19
N PRO A 7 12.73 34.47 17.03
CA PRO A 7 11.77 35.26 16.28
C PRO A 7 10.51 34.47 15.93
N LYS A 8 9.35 35.14 15.95
CA LYS A 8 8.06 34.52 15.61
C LYS A 8 8.05 33.83 14.25
N LYS A 9 8.67 34.45 13.25
CA LYS A 9 8.79 33.87 11.90
C LYS A 9 9.54 32.54 11.90
N GLU A 10 10.63 32.46 12.65
CA GLU A 10 11.42 31.23 12.77
C GLU A 10 10.63 30.14 13.49
N TYR A 11 9.86 30.51 14.52
CA TYR A 11 8.94 29.59 15.18
C TYR A 11 7.89 29.02 14.21
N GLU A 12 7.26 29.87 13.39
CA GLU A 12 6.25 29.45 12.41
C GLU A 12 6.83 28.49 11.36
N GLU A 13 8.04 28.78 10.85
CA GLU A 13 8.73 27.89 9.91
C GLU A 13 9.06 26.52 10.53
N LEU A 14 9.45 26.49 11.82
CA LEU A 14 9.73 25.24 12.53
C LEU A 14 8.45 24.40 12.73
N ILE A 15 7.33 25.05 13.04
CA ILE A 15 6.03 24.38 13.16
C ILE A 15 5.61 23.78 11.82
N GLU A 16 5.74 24.52 10.72
CA GLU A 16 5.40 24.02 9.40
C GLU A 16 6.25 22.81 8.99
N LYS A 17 7.58 22.88 9.23
CA LYS A 17 8.48 21.76 8.98
C LYS A 17 8.12 20.53 9.81
N LYS A 18 7.79 20.71 11.09
CA LYS A 18 7.35 19.62 11.97
C LYS A 18 6.09 18.95 11.43
N LEU A 19 5.07 19.72 11.05
CA LEU A 19 3.81 19.19 10.52
C LEU A 19 4.04 18.37 9.24
N ARG A 20 4.84 18.88 8.30
CA ARG A 20 5.19 18.15 7.07
C ARG A 20 5.97 16.88 7.36
N TYR A 21 6.89 16.92 8.32
CA TYR A 21 7.65 15.75 8.74
C TYR A 21 6.74 14.68 9.36
N GLU A 22 5.84 15.05 10.27
CA GLU A 22 4.90 14.10 10.87
C GLU A 22 3.97 13.50 9.82
N TYR A 23 3.46 14.30 8.89
CA TYR A 23 2.67 13.80 7.76
C TYR A 23 3.42 12.77 6.91
N LEU A 24 4.68 13.04 6.56
CA LEU A 24 5.51 12.09 5.81
C LEU A 24 5.83 10.84 6.64
N ARG A 25 6.15 11.00 7.93
CA ARG A 25 6.43 9.91 8.84
C ARG A 25 5.23 8.96 8.95
N ASP A 26 4.01 9.48 9.08
CA ASP A 26 2.80 8.66 9.20
C ASP A 26 2.51 7.90 7.89
N ILE A 27 2.83 8.47 6.72
CA ILE A 27 2.79 7.74 5.43
C ILE A 27 3.86 6.65 5.38
N MET A 28 5.04 6.91 5.95
CA MET A 28 6.19 6.00 6.02
C MET A 28 6.13 4.95 7.13
N GLU A 29 5.25 5.11 8.12
CA GLU A 29 4.93 4.05 9.08
C GLU A 29 4.17 2.89 8.42
N GLY A 30 3.54 3.13 7.26
CA GLY A 30 3.15 2.08 6.35
C GLY A 30 4.36 1.45 5.67
N ASP A 31 4.33 0.14 5.41
CA ASP A 31 5.41 -0.53 4.68
C ASP A 31 5.37 -0.15 3.18
N ILE A 32 5.82 1.06 2.85
CA ILE A 32 5.78 1.61 1.47
C ILE A 32 6.64 0.76 0.52
N PHE A 33 7.65 0.08 1.07
CA PHE A 33 8.54 -0.82 0.34
C PHE A 33 8.19 -2.29 0.54
N ALA A 34 7.13 -2.62 1.30
CA ALA A 34 6.63 -3.98 1.33
C ALA A 34 6.28 -4.39 -0.09
N SER A 35 6.68 -5.61 -0.43
CA SER A 35 6.05 -6.25 -1.57
C SER A 35 4.54 -6.27 -1.32
N PRO A 36 3.71 -5.82 -2.28
CA PRO A 36 2.27 -5.85 -2.11
C PRO A 36 1.86 -7.26 -1.70
N PRO A 37 0.85 -7.40 -0.83
CA PRO A 37 0.49 -8.70 -0.28
C PRO A 37 0.27 -9.70 -1.43
N THR A 38 1.03 -10.80 -1.41
CA THR A 38 0.89 -11.88 -2.39
C THR A 38 -0.53 -12.43 -2.28
N ARG A 39 -1.37 -12.12 -3.25
CA ARG A 39 -2.74 -12.62 -3.30
C ARG A 39 -2.74 -14.09 -3.66
N GLY A 40 -3.56 -14.89 -2.99
CA GLY A 40 -3.73 -16.30 -3.30
C GLY A 40 -4.43 -16.47 -4.65
N VAL A 41 -3.98 -17.42 -5.47
CA VAL A 41 -4.61 -17.72 -6.76
C VAL A 41 -6.10 -18.06 -6.57
N ASP A 42 -6.42 -18.81 -5.51
CA ASP A 42 -7.80 -19.22 -5.21
C ASP A 42 -8.68 -18.05 -4.73
N ASP A 43 -8.12 -17.08 -3.98
CA ASP A 43 -8.84 -15.88 -3.56
C ASP A 43 -9.23 -15.03 -4.78
N ILE A 44 -8.29 -14.86 -5.71
CA ILE A 44 -8.52 -14.15 -6.97
C ILE A 44 -9.62 -14.86 -7.78
N LEU A 45 -9.51 -16.18 -7.95
CA LEU A 45 -10.53 -16.95 -8.70
C LEU A 45 -11.90 -16.89 -8.04
N THR A 46 -11.97 -16.86 -6.72
CA THR A 46 -13.23 -16.75 -5.97
C THR A 46 -13.87 -15.39 -6.19
N ALA A 47 -13.09 -14.31 -6.14
CA ALA A 47 -13.57 -12.97 -6.44
C ALA A 47 -14.09 -12.86 -7.88
N PHE A 48 -13.37 -13.41 -8.87
CA PHE A 48 -13.81 -13.40 -10.27
C PHE A 48 -15.08 -14.21 -10.49
N LYS A 49 -15.22 -15.38 -9.84
CA LYS A 49 -16.44 -16.20 -9.87
C LYS A 49 -17.63 -15.45 -9.28
N ALA A 50 -17.42 -14.75 -8.15
CA ALA A 50 -18.47 -13.99 -7.47
C ALA A 50 -19.07 -12.88 -8.36
N THR A 51 -18.29 -12.32 -9.29
CA THR A 51 -18.81 -11.32 -10.24
C THR A 51 -19.85 -11.87 -11.21
N ARG A 52 -19.85 -13.20 -11.47
CA ARG A 52 -20.68 -13.87 -12.51
C ARG A 52 -20.52 -13.30 -13.93
N ARG A 53 -19.48 -12.50 -14.19
CA ARG A 53 -19.23 -11.86 -15.50
C ARG A 53 -18.41 -12.72 -16.45
N TYR A 54 -17.82 -13.81 -15.96
CA TYR A 54 -16.84 -14.59 -16.69
C TYR A 54 -17.26 -16.04 -16.85
N ASN A 55 -17.02 -16.60 -18.04
CA ASN A 55 -17.28 -18.00 -18.33
C ASN A 55 -16.19 -18.92 -17.76
N GLN A 56 -16.48 -20.23 -17.70
CA GLN A 56 -15.56 -21.23 -17.14
C GLN A 56 -14.25 -21.34 -17.91
N LYS A 57 -14.27 -21.15 -19.24
CA LYS A 57 -13.07 -21.19 -20.08
C LYS A 57 -12.09 -20.09 -19.70
N PHE A 58 -12.59 -18.86 -19.49
CA PHE A 58 -11.80 -17.73 -19.04
C PHE A 58 -11.22 -17.95 -17.64
N LEU A 59 -12.03 -18.44 -16.69
CA LEU A 59 -11.57 -18.71 -15.33
C LEU A 59 -10.46 -19.78 -15.30
N LYS A 60 -10.55 -20.79 -16.17
CA LYS A 60 -9.51 -21.81 -16.34
C LYS A 60 -8.22 -21.21 -16.90
N SER A 61 -8.29 -20.40 -17.95
CA SER A 61 -7.10 -19.73 -18.50
C SER A 61 -6.47 -18.76 -17.50
N LEU A 62 -7.29 -18.06 -16.72
CA LEU A 62 -6.83 -17.16 -15.66
C LEU A 62 -6.07 -17.92 -14.58
N LYS A 63 -6.61 -19.06 -14.11
CA LYS A 63 -5.93 -19.94 -13.13
C LYS A 63 -4.55 -20.37 -13.61
N GLU A 64 -4.43 -20.82 -14.85
CA GLU A 64 -3.16 -21.25 -15.43
C GLU A 64 -2.17 -20.08 -15.56
N GLY A 65 -2.65 -18.90 -15.97
CA GLY A 65 -1.81 -17.70 -16.04
C GLY A 65 -1.28 -17.27 -14.68
N LEU A 66 -2.13 -17.28 -13.64
CA LEU A 66 -1.74 -16.91 -12.28
C LEU A 66 -0.73 -17.90 -11.69
N ARG A 67 -0.92 -19.21 -11.91
CA ARG A 67 0.01 -20.26 -11.43
C ARG A 67 1.41 -20.20 -12.05
N ARG A 68 1.54 -19.65 -13.26
CA ARG A 68 2.82 -19.51 -13.95
C ARG A 68 3.64 -18.31 -13.47
N SER A 69 3.04 -17.40 -12.70
CA SER A 69 3.70 -16.21 -12.19
C SER A 69 4.28 -16.46 -10.80
N SER A 70 5.52 -16.03 -10.58
CA SER A 70 6.22 -16.09 -9.29
C SER A 70 5.68 -15.09 -8.26
N TYR A 71 4.78 -14.18 -8.67
CA TYR A 71 4.23 -13.13 -7.81
C TYR A 71 2.96 -13.56 -7.06
N PHE A 72 2.36 -14.71 -7.39
CA PHE A 72 1.14 -15.18 -6.74
C PHE A 72 1.41 -16.43 -5.90
N ARG A 73 0.77 -16.48 -4.73
CA ARG A 73 0.81 -17.66 -3.87
C ARG A 73 -0.17 -18.70 -4.41
N ILE A 74 0.34 -19.88 -4.77
CA ILE A 74 -0.45 -21.02 -5.25
C ILE A 74 -1.31 -21.59 -4.12
#